data_AF-G2ZK41-F1
#
_entry.id   AF-G2ZK41-F1
#
_cell.length_a   1.000
_cell.length_b   1.000
_cell.length_c   1.000
_cell.angle_alpha   90.00
_cell.angle_beta   90.00
_cell.angle_gamma   90.00
#
_symmetry.space_group_name_H-M   'P 1'
#
loop_
_entity.id
_entity.type
_entity.pdbx_description
1 polymer ?
#
loop_
_entity_poly.entity_id
_entity_poly.type
_entity_poly.pdbx_seq_one_letter_code
_entity_poly.pdbx_strand_id
1 'polypeptide(L)'
;MNQQKAMPDGRVWRRIGTEPYIRKDGSETVLVVWETGCAVCGTLIQIRTPVDFSTTKAFLRKHCDAHKKAWRPFNVQKPAC
;
A
#
# COMPACT_ATOMS: atom_id res chain seq x y z
N MET A 1 -18.95 -5.00 2.79
CA MET A 1 -18.04 -5.57 3.81
C MET A 1 -16.80 -4.69 3.89
N ASN A 2 -16.67 -3.88 4.95
CA ASN A 2 -15.54 -2.96 5.14
C ASN A 2 -14.45 -3.64 5.97
N GLN A 3 -13.51 -4.34 5.33
CA GLN A 3 -12.39 -4.94 6.05
C GLN A 3 -11.30 -3.90 6.30
N GLN A 4 -10.80 -3.84 7.53
CA GLN A 4 -9.69 -2.98 7.92
C GLN A 4 -8.61 -3.83 8.58
N LYS A 5 -7.34 -3.56 8.25
CA LYS A 5 -6.18 -4.23 8.83
C LYS A 5 -5.36 -3.22 9.63
N ALA A 6 -5.38 -3.38 10.95
CA ALA A 6 -4.50 -2.63 11.84
C ALA A 6 -3.08 -3.19 11.74
N MET A 7 -2.09 -2.30 11.73
CA MET A 7 -0.67 -2.63 11.76
C MET A 7 -0.12 -2.38 13.16
N PRO A 8 0.95 -3.10 13.57
CA PRO A 8 1.56 -2.90 14.89
C PRO A 8 2.06 -1.48 15.16
N ASP A 9 2.27 -0.68 14.12
CA ASP A 9 2.67 0.72 14.22
C ASP A 9 1.49 1.70 14.22
N GLY A 10 0.28 1.23 14.52
CA GLY A 10 -0.93 2.05 14.70
C GLY A 10 -1.61 2.46 13.39
N ARG A 11 -1.05 2.11 12.24
CA ARG A 11 -1.66 2.44 10.93
C ARG A 11 -2.78 1.48 10.59
N VAL A 12 -3.77 1.98 9.86
CA VAL A 12 -4.90 1.18 9.39
C VAL A 12 -4.92 1.18 7.87
N TRP A 13 -4.97 -0.03 7.31
CA TRP A 13 -5.25 -0.25 5.90
C TRP A 13 -6.73 -0.56 5.74
N ARG A 14 -7.41 0.20 4.89
CA ARG A 14 -8.82 -0.01 4.56
C ARG A 14 -8.92 -0.75 3.24
N ARG A 15 -9.64 -1.86 3.21
CA ARG A 15 -9.99 -2.52 1.95
C ARG A 15 -11.00 -1.66 1.21
N ILE A 16 -10.66 -1.23 0.00
CA ILE A 16 -11.53 -0.41 -0.85
C ILE A 16 -12.17 -1.22 -1.98
N GLY A 17 -11.65 -2.41 -2.29
CA GLY A 17 -12.24 -3.25 -3.32
C GLY A 17 -11.44 -4.51 -3.60
N THR A 18 -11.81 -5.16 -4.70
CA THR A 18 -11.09 -6.28 -5.29
C THR A 18 -11.06 -6.13 -6.81
N GLU A 19 -9.94 -6.51 -7.41
CA GLU A 19 -9.72 -6.47 -8.85
C GLU A 19 -9.36 -7.89 -9.34
N PRO A 20 -9.93 -8.36 -10.47
CA PRO A 20 -9.47 -9.59 -11.10
C PRO A 20 -8.06 -9.39 -11.65
N TYR A 21 -7.21 -10.40 -11.50
CA TYR A 21 -5.83 -10.38 -11.96
C TYR A 21 -5.43 -11.71 -12.58
N ILE A 22 -4.93 -11.66 -13.81
CA ILE A 22 -4.37 -12.82 -14.49
C ILE A 22 -2.88 -12.87 -14.17
N ARG A 23 -2.45 -13.95 -13.53
CA ARG A 23 -1.04 -14.20 -13.22
C ARG A 23 -0.28 -14.52 -14.51
N LYS A 24 1.06 -14.46 -14.45
CA LYS A 24 1.93 -14.75 -15.61
C LYS A 24 1.77 -16.16 -16.17
N ASP A 25 1.31 -17.10 -15.35
CA ASP A 25 1.03 -18.49 -15.72
C ASP A 25 -0.37 -18.67 -16.36
N GLY A 26 -1.13 -17.58 -16.55
CA GLY A 26 -2.49 -17.60 -17.08
C GLY A 26 -3.57 -17.92 -16.05
N SER A 27 -3.22 -18.20 -14.79
CA SER A 27 -4.21 -18.45 -13.74
C SER A 27 -4.90 -17.16 -13.29
N GLU A 28 -6.21 -17.24 -13.11
CA GLU A 28 -7.01 -16.14 -12.57
C GLU A 28 -6.92 -16.11 -11.05
N THR A 29 -6.72 -14.90 -10.49
CA THR A 29 -6.74 -14.68 -9.06
C THR A 29 -7.41 -13.34 -8.78
N VAL A 30 -7.87 -13.14 -7.55
CA VAL A 30 -8.44 -11.86 -7.12
C VAL A 30 -7.41 -11.12 -6.27
N LEU A 31 -7.15 -9.87 -6.64
CA LEU A 31 -6.36 -8.95 -5.82
C LEU A 31 -7.30 -8.13 -4.97
N VAL A 32 -7.00 -8.03 -3.68
CA VAL A 32 -7.61 -7.09 -2.76
C VAL A 32 -6.88 -5.76 -2.87
N VAL A 33 -7.64 -4.69 -3.06
CA VAL A 33 -7.13 -3.32 -3.10
C VAL A 33 -7.29 -2.70 -1.71
N TRP A 34 -6.17 -2.29 -1.13
CA TRP A 34 -6.10 -1.63 0.16
C TRP A 34 -5.64 -0.20 0.00
N GLU A 35 -6.10 0.66 0.89
CA GLU A 35 -5.78 2.07 0.94
C GLU A 35 -5.32 2.48 2.35
N THR A 36 -4.31 3.35 2.41
CA THR A 36 -3.91 4.02 3.66
C THR A 36 -3.37 5.42 3.35
N GLY A 37 -3.30 6.29 4.36
CA GLY A 37 -2.68 7.60 4.23
C GLY A 37 -1.15 7.55 4.36
N CYS A 38 -0.45 8.38 3.60
CA CYS A 38 0.98 8.59 3.78
C CYS A 38 1.26 9.18 5.16
N ALA A 39 2.21 8.59 5.90
CA ALA A 39 2.62 9.08 7.22
C ALA A 39 3.24 10.50 7.23
N VAL A 40 3.51 11.10 6.07
CA VAL A 40 4.12 12.44 5.95
C VAL A 40 3.11 13.48 5.43
N CYS A 41 2.47 13.22 4.29
CA CYS A 41 1.57 14.19 3.63
C CYS A 41 0.08 13.78 3.67
N GLY A 42 -0.26 12.61 4.22
CA GLY A 42 -1.63 12.13 4.26
C GLY A 42 -2.19 11.61 2.92
N THR A 43 -1.52 11.83 1.79
CA THR A 43 -1.96 11.33 0.47
C THR A 43 -2.26 9.84 0.49
N LEU A 44 -3.37 9.46 -0.14
CA LEU A 44 -3.82 8.08 -0.20
C LEU A 44 -2.85 7.23 -1.02
N ILE A 45 -2.46 6.10 -0.46
CA ILE A 45 -1.58 5.10 -1.03
C ILE A 45 -2.39 3.84 -1.20
N GLN A 46 -2.35 3.27 -2.40
CA GLN A 46 -3.02 2.01 -2.68
C GLN A 46 -2.01 0.88 -2.87
N ILE A 47 -2.34 -0.30 -2.33
CA ILE A 47 -1.60 -1.54 -2.56
C ILE A 47 -2.57 -2.64 -2.99
N ARG A 48 -2.05 -3.57 -3.78
CA ARG A 48 -2.78 -4.74 -4.26
C ARG A 48 -2.15 -5.99 -3.67
N THR A 49 -2.94 -6.84 -3.04
CA THR A 49 -2.47 -8.08 -2.42
C THR A 49 -3.41 -9.21 -2.81
N PRO A 50 -2.94 -10.44 -3.10
CA PRO A 50 -3.86 -11.54 -3.28
C PRO A 50 -4.65 -11.83 -1.98
N VAL A 51 -5.85 -12.39 -2.11
CA VAL A 51 -6.78 -12.61 -0.97
C VAL A 51 -6.13 -13.35 0.19
N ASP A 52 -5.28 -14.35 -0.10
CA ASP A 52 -4.73 -15.26 0.92
C ASP A 52 -3.41 -14.78 1.56
N PHE A 53 -2.90 -13.60 1.19
CA PHE A 53 -1.58 -13.13 1.64
C PHE A 53 -1.67 -12.21 2.86
N SER A 54 -1.95 -12.80 4.02
CA SER A 54 -2.03 -12.10 5.32
C SER A 54 -0.69 -11.49 5.78
N THR A 55 0.45 -11.97 5.24
CA THR A 55 1.82 -11.64 5.68
C THR A 55 2.65 -10.82 4.67
N THR A 56 2.04 -10.29 3.61
CA THR A 56 2.82 -9.57 2.59
C THR A 56 3.51 -8.31 3.15
N LYS A 57 4.76 -8.11 2.72
CA LYS A 57 5.55 -6.90 3.01
C LYS A 57 4.94 -5.64 2.39
N ALA A 58 3.95 -5.76 1.51
CA ALA A 58 3.25 -4.62 0.93
C ALA A 58 2.63 -3.70 2.01
N PHE A 59 2.14 -4.26 3.12
CA PHE A 59 1.59 -3.49 4.24
C PHE A 59 2.63 -2.68 5.04
N LEU A 60 3.93 -2.96 4.84
CA LEU A 60 5.03 -2.17 5.43
C LEU A 60 5.23 -0.83 4.73
N ARG A 61 4.61 -0.61 3.56
CA ARG A 61 4.66 0.67 2.86
C ARG A 61 4.03 1.76 3.74
N LYS A 62 4.79 2.80 4.06
CA LYS A 62 4.33 3.94 4.90
C LYS A 62 4.20 5.25 4.15
N HIS A 63 4.87 5.36 3.00
CA HIS A 63 5.02 6.61 2.27
C HIS A 63 4.51 6.47 0.82
N CYS A 64 3.95 7.58 0.30
CA CYS A 64 3.62 7.72 -1.11
C CYS A 64 4.92 7.70 -1.95
N ASP A 65 4.83 7.56 -3.27
CA ASP A 65 6.04 7.49 -4.10
C ASP A 65 6.93 8.75 -4.01
N ALA A 66 6.35 9.93 -3.74
CA ALA A 66 7.10 11.17 -3.50
C ALA A 66 7.93 11.13 -2.20
N HIS A 67 7.41 10.48 -1.15
CA HIS A 67 8.03 10.35 0.17
C HIS A 67 8.71 8.99 0.42
N LYS A 68 8.54 8.04 -0.49
CA LYS A 68 9.29 6.80 -0.56
C LYS A 68 10.74 7.21 -0.84
N LYS A 69 11.67 6.79 0.02
CA LYS A 69 13.10 7.16 -0.08
C LYS A 69 13.58 6.93 -1.52
N ALA A 70 13.65 7.99 -2.32
CA ALA A 70 14.72 8.13 -3.29
C ALA A 70 15.99 8.34 -2.47
N TRP A 71 17.06 7.61 -2.77
CA TRP A 71 18.37 7.92 -2.21
C TRP A 71 18.67 9.39 -2.55
N ARG A 72 18.62 10.28 -1.56
CA ARG A 72 18.91 11.71 -1.72
C ARG A 72 19.94 12.13 -0.68
N PRO A 73 20.91 12.99 -1.05
CA PRO A 73 21.83 13.60 -0.09
C PRO A 73 21.04 14.46 0.93
N PHE A 74 21.66 14.64 2.09
CA PHE A 74 21.11 15.08 3.38
C PHE A 74 20.31 16.41 3.42
N ASN A 75 20.12 17.12 2.30
CA ASN A 75 19.70 18.52 2.32
C ASN A 75 18.67 18.93 1.25
N VAL A 76 17.91 18.00 0.66
CA VAL A 76 16.84 18.35 -0.28
C VAL A 76 15.49 18.29 0.45
N GLN A 77 14.80 19.43 0.53
CA GLN A 77 13.42 19.51 1.01
C GLN A 77 12.57 18.43 0.31
N LYS A 78 11.78 17.68 1.10
CA LYS A 78 10.91 16.64 0.54
C LYS A 78 9.95 17.29 -0.48
N PRO A 79 9.80 16.72 -1.69
CA PRO A 79 8.86 17.25 -2.65
C PRO A 79 7.44 17.20 -2.07
N ALA A 80 6.63 18.22 -2.39
CA ALA A 80 5.21 18.18 -2.11
C ALA A 80 4.57 16.96 -2.79
N CYS A 81 3.69 16.30 -2.04
CA CYS A 81 2.59 15.55 -2.62
C CYS A 81 1.57 16.58 -3.15
#